data_AF-A0AAD9HND7-F1
#
_entry.id   AF-A0AAD9HND7-F1
#
_cell.length_a   1.000
_cell.length_b   1.000
_cell.length_c   1.000
_cell.angle_alpha   90.00
_cell.angle_beta   90.00
_cell.angle_gamma   90.00
#
_symmetry.space_group_name_H-M   'P 1'
#
loop_
_entity.id
_entity.type
_entity.pdbx_description
1 polymer ?
#
loop_
_entity_poly.entity_id
_entity_poly.type
_entity_poly.pdbx_seq_one_letter_code
_entity_poly.pdbx_strand_id
1 'polypeptide(L)'
;MAPSADNHSRSHSLLLFQKLLNLRDSASPLTLVLDSLEQGAAPVLREFVSRAKVAKAKIILLSFATLKRPRDVDVVVRARGKNPKALRAEILSHYPKADPAAAKSASPQKTVVLVDSLNELATAAPQIMPTFLSSIVMPAVSLVAVYHTDVPIVLPRSVSEYEPHPLTVLTHLATSILRLSSLRQEIERQRARNRSLQEPEWGLGEGREGVLVGLKGDTKSEDYHGVVVEMEIRRRSGRAMAEKFVVSPQVGQSTATASAKGSKIFLLSEHPIFAPPEGSGATGSGGGEDDEPESTFNLGLTEKQRRDREGIVLPYFDAQTDIGAGEGGRILYEMGREDDFDDEEDEI
;
A
#
# COMPACT_ATOMS: atom_id res chain seq x y z
N MET A 1 16.31 18.59 -20.51
CA MET A 1 15.43 17.47 -20.93
C MET A 1 14.44 17.24 -19.80
N ALA A 2 13.14 17.34 -20.07
CA ALA A 2 12.12 17.06 -19.05
C ALA A 2 12.18 15.56 -18.69
N PRO A 3 11.99 15.18 -17.41
CA PRO A 3 11.89 13.77 -17.06
C PRO A 3 10.67 13.16 -17.75
N SER A 4 10.81 11.95 -18.31
CA SER A 4 9.68 11.20 -18.87
C SER A 4 8.58 10.99 -17.82
N ALA A 5 7.32 10.85 -18.26
CA ALA A 5 6.16 10.71 -17.38
C ALA A 5 6.33 9.58 -16.33
N ASP A 6 6.98 8.47 -16.72
CA ASP A 6 7.27 7.34 -15.82
C ASP A 6 8.25 7.71 -14.71
N ASN A 7 9.29 8.49 -15.03
CA ASN A 7 10.24 8.98 -14.04
C ASN A 7 9.57 9.93 -13.04
N HIS A 8 8.61 10.74 -13.51
CA HIS A 8 7.83 11.62 -12.65
C HIS A 8 6.94 10.81 -11.70
N SER A 9 6.14 9.87 -12.22
CA SER A 9 5.28 8.99 -11.42
C SER A 9 6.07 8.20 -10.36
N ARG A 10 7.19 7.60 -10.76
CA ARG A 10 8.13 6.89 -9.87
C ARG A 10 8.63 7.75 -8.73
N SER A 11 9.14 8.94 -9.05
CA SER A 11 9.65 9.88 -8.05
C SER A 11 8.56 10.33 -7.09
N HIS A 12 7.34 10.55 -7.60
CA HIS A 12 6.19 10.94 -6.81
C HIS A 12 5.79 9.84 -5.82
N SER A 13 5.70 8.58 -6.27
CA SER A 13 5.37 7.43 -5.41
C SER A 13 6.41 7.21 -4.30
N LEU A 14 7.71 7.29 -4.61
CA LEU A 14 8.78 7.20 -3.60
C LEU A 14 8.70 8.32 -2.57
N LEU A 15 8.49 9.56 -3.03
CA LEU A 15 8.36 10.70 -2.12
C LEU A 15 7.15 10.56 -1.21
N LEU A 16 6.03 10.03 -1.72
CA LEU A 16 4.82 9.82 -0.95
C LEU A 16 5.02 8.72 0.12
N PHE A 17 5.68 7.62 -0.22
CA PHE A 17 6.01 6.59 0.77
C PHE A 17 7.01 7.11 1.82
N GLN A 18 8.02 7.88 1.41
CA GLN A 18 8.94 8.53 2.35
C GLN A 18 8.24 9.55 3.25
N LYS A 19 7.27 10.31 2.73
CA LYS A 19 6.46 11.25 3.52
C LYS A 19 5.66 10.50 4.60
N LEU A 20 5.06 9.36 4.25
CA LEU A 20 4.37 8.48 5.19
C LEU A 20 5.31 8.01 6.30
N LEU A 21 6.45 7.40 5.95
CA LEU A 21 7.41 6.88 6.93
C LEU A 21 8.02 7.96 7.83
N ASN A 22 8.18 9.17 7.30
CA ASN A 22 8.69 10.31 8.06
C ASN A 22 7.60 11.03 8.87
N LEU A 23 6.34 10.60 8.76
CA LEU A 23 5.19 11.20 9.46
C LEU A 23 5.12 12.72 9.23
N ARG A 24 5.47 13.14 8.01
CA ARG A 24 5.39 14.54 7.58
C ARG A 24 3.95 14.92 7.23
N ASP A 25 3.62 16.19 7.43
CA ASP A 25 2.34 16.80 7.01
C ASP A 25 1.07 16.07 7.46
N SER A 26 1.12 15.34 8.58
CA SER A 26 0.02 14.47 9.02
C SER A 26 -0.47 13.55 7.89
N ALA A 27 0.47 12.98 7.12
CA ALA A 27 0.20 12.22 5.91
C ALA A 27 -0.85 11.12 6.10
N SER A 28 -0.88 10.49 7.27
CA SER A 28 -1.89 9.51 7.65
C SER A 28 -2.24 9.64 9.14
N PRO A 29 -3.51 9.90 9.50
CA PRO A 29 -3.97 9.78 10.89
C PRO A 29 -3.96 8.34 11.38
N LEU A 30 -4.34 7.38 10.53
CA LEU A 30 -4.35 5.94 10.82
C LEU A 30 -3.67 5.17 9.69
N THR A 31 -2.47 4.67 9.97
CA THR A 31 -1.74 3.74 9.11
C THR A 31 -1.94 2.32 9.64
N LEU A 32 -2.58 1.48 8.85
CA LEU A 32 -2.79 0.07 9.14
C LEU A 32 -1.68 -0.76 8.49
N VAL A 33 -0.98 -1.56 9.29
CA VAL A 33 0.05 -2.48 8.81
C VAL A 33 -0.50 -3.89 8.88
N LEU A 34 -0.63 -4.55 7.73
CA LEU A 34 -1.08 -5.92 7.60
C LEU A 34 0.14 -6.80 7.43
N ASP A 35 0.39 -7.66 8.41
CA ASP A 35 1.51 -8.59 8.40
C ASP A 35 1.04 -10.04 8.58
N SER A 36 1.95 -10.97 8.32
CA SER A 36 1.71 -12.41 8.31
C SER A 36 2.80 -13.13 9.08
N LEU A 37 2.64 -14.43 9.32
CA LEU A 37 3.65 -15.29 9.92
C LEU A 37 4.93 -15.32 9.08
N GLU A 38 4.78 -15.24 7.76
CA GLU A 38 5.87 -15.24 6.80
C GLU A 38 6.70 -13.94 6.86
N GLN A 39 6.02 -12.81 7.07
CA GLN A 39 6.67 -11.51 7.15
C GLN A 39 6.02 -10.62 8.21
N GLY A 40 6.61 -10.61 9.40
CA GLY A 40 6.15 -9.74 10.49
C GLY A 40 6.48 -8.26 10.29
N ALA A 41 5.72 -7.37 10.96
CA ALA A 41 5.81 -5.92 10.84
C ALA A 41 7.06 -5.25 11.45
N ALA A 42 7.85 -5.98 12.24
CA ALA A 42 8.96 -5.41 13.00
C ALA A 42 9.98 -4.58 12.18
N PRO A 43 10.40 -4.98 10.96
CA PRO A 43 11.33 -4.17 10.16
C PRO A 43 10.73 -2.82 9.76
N VAL A 44 9.45 -2.80 9.37
CA VAL A 44 8.75 -1.57 8.97
C VAL A 44 8.48 -0.67 10.18
N LEU A 45 8.09 -1.24 11.33
CA LEU A 45 7.94 -0.48 12.57
C LEU A 45 9.26 0.17 13.03
N ARG A 46 10.40 -0.52 12.84
CA ARG A 46 11.72 0.07 13.15
C ARG A 46 12.03 1.27 12.27
N GLU A 47 11.60 1.27 11.02
CA GLU A 47 11.75 2.44 10.14
C GLU A 47 10.91 3.62 10.63
N PHE A 48 9.66 3.39 11.03
CA PHE A 48 8.84 4.43 11.66
C PHE A 48 9.50 4.98 12.93
N VAL A 49 10.01 4.12 13.81
CA VAL A 49 10.71 4.53 15.05
C VAL A 49 11.97 5.33 14.73
N SER A 50 12.83 4.83 13.84
CA SER A 50 14.09 5.47 13.44
C SER A 50 13.84 6.87 12.88
N ARG A 51 12.88 7.01 11.96
CA ARG A 51 12.54 8.29 11.33
C ARG A 51 11.81 9.23 12.28
N ALA A 52 10.94 8.73 13.15
CA ALA A 52 10.30 9.52 14.19
C ALA A 52 11.33 10.12 15.17
N LYS A 53 12.37 9.34 15.52
CA LYS A 53 13.49 9.81 16.35
C LYS A 53 14.27 10.94 15.67
N VAL A 54 14.58 10.79 14.37
CA VAL A 54 15.22 11.86 13.57
C VAL A 54 14.34 13.10 13.52
N ALA A 55 13.02 12.93 13.42
CA ALA A 55 12.05 14.02 13.44
C ALA A 55 11.77 14.60 14.86
N LYS A 56 12.44 14.09 15.91
CA LYS A 56 12.22 14.46 17.32
C LYS A 56 10.74 14.34 17.77
N ALA A 57 10.01 13.40 17.16
CA ALA A 57 8.64 13.08 17.54
C ALA A 57 8.64 12.19 18.80
N LYS A 58 7.61 12.34 19.64
CA LYS A 58 7.42 11.48 20.82
C LYS A 58 6.84 10.13 20.38
N ILE A 59 7.46 9.03 20.81
CA ILE A 59 7.09 7.67 20.38
C ILE A 59 6.46 6.92 21.56
N ILE A 60 5.18 6.58 21.42
CA ILE A 60 4.40 5.82 22.39
C ILE A 60 4.10 4.45 21.79
N LEU A 61 4.51 3.38 22.45
CA LEU A 61 4.16 2.01 22.09
C LEU A 61 3.03 1.51 22.98
N LEU A 62 1.91 1.17 22.36
CA LEU A 62 0.83 0.39 22.94
C LEU A 62 1.14 -1.09 22.72
N SER A 63 1.43 -1.80 23.81
CA SER A 63 1.87 -3.19 23.79
C SER A 63 0.78 -4.14 24.31
N PHE A 64 0.29 -5.00 23.42
CA PHE A 64 -0.55 -6.17 23.72
C PHE A 64 0.28 -7.46 23.81
N ALA A 65 1.23 -7.63 22.88
CA ALA A 65 2.05 -8.83 22.75
C ALA A 65 3.55 -8.57 23.00
N THR A 66 3.98 -7.31 22.95
CA THR A 66 5.40 -6.94 23.03
C THR A 66 5.89 -6.89 24.48
N LEU A 67 6.53 -7.97 24.94
CA LEU A 67 7.04 -8.08 26.31
C LEU A 67 8.27 -7.21 26.60
N LYS A 68 9.20 -7.13 25.64
CA LYS A 68 10.45 -6.36 25.77
C LYS A 68 10.31 -4.99 25.13
N ARG A 69 10.65 -3.93 25.85
CA ARG A 69 10.68 -2.56 25.32
C ARG A 69 11.61 -2.49 24.10
N PRO A 70 11.10 -2.11 22.91
CA PRO A 70 11.94 -1.88 21.74
C PRO A 70 12.91 -0.72 21.99
N ARG A 71 14.04 -0.74 21.28
CA ARG A 71 15.00 0.37 21.31
C ARG A 71 14.32 1.65 20.80
N ASP A 72 14.71 2.79 21.35
CA ASP A 72 14.31 4.12 20.86
C ASP A 72 12.82 4.49 20.98
N VAL A 73 12.04 3.73 21.75
CA VAL A 73 10.67 4.09 22.13
C VAL A 73 10.68 4.89 23.44
N ASP A 74 9.94 5.99 23.54
CA ASP A 74 9.92 6.86 24.74
C ASP A 74 9.05 6.29 25.86
N VAL A 75 7.83 5.85 25.52
CA VAL A 75 6.81 5.36 26.47
C VAL A 75 6.28 4.02 26.01
N VAL A 76 6.15 3.06 26.93
CA VAL A 76 5.48 1.77 26.67
C VAL A 76 4.28 1.64 27.57
N VAL A 77 3.09 1.62 26.96
CA VAL A 77 1.80 1.39 27.63
C VAL A 77 1.43 -0.07 27.46
N ARG A 78 1.42 -0.84 28.54
CA ARG A 78 0.96 -2.24 28.51
C ARG A 78 -0.56 -2.28 28.48
N ALA A 79 -1.13 -2.81 27.40
CA ALA A 79 -2.57 -2.83 27.15
C ALA A 79 -3.27 -4.10 27.64
N ARG A 80 -2.52 -5.21 27.80
CA ARG A 80 -3.09 -6.51 28.18
C ARG A 80 -3.89 -6.42 29.49
N GLY A 81 -5.16 -6.83 29.44
CA GLY A 81 -6.07 -6.86 30.60
C GLY A 81 -6.64 -5.51 31.02
N LYS A 82 -6.35 -4.41 30.32
CA LYS A 82 -6.92 -3.08 30.62
C LYS A 82 -8.18 -2.82 29.82
N ASN A 83 -9.13 -2.11 30.43
CA ASN A 83 -10.33 -1.62 29.73
C ASN A 83 -9.94 -0.50 28.74
N PRO A 84 -10.51 -0.46 27.51
CA PRO A 84 -10.29 0.62 26.54
C PRO A 84 -10.41 2.04 27.10
N LYS A 85 -11.32 2.30 28.05
CA LYS A 85 -11.45 3.63 28.69
C LYS A 85 -10.23 4.02 29.52
N ALA A 86 -9.71 3.08 30.31
CA ALA A 86 -8.51 3.30 31.12
C ALA A 86 -7.27 3.44 30.24
N LEU A 87 -7.20 2.61 29.18
CA LEU A 87 -6.13 2.65 28.19
C LEU A 87 -6.07 4.01 27.47
N ARG A 88 -7.23 4.52 27.07
CA ARG A 88 -7.35 5.86 26.49
C ARG A 88 -6.82 6.94 27.44
N ALA A 89 -7.24 6.92 28.71
CA ALA A 89 -6.80 7.92 29.69
C ALA A 89 -5.28 7.90 29.89
N GLU A 90 -4.67 6.72 29.94
CA GLU A 90 -3.22 6.54 30.05
C GLU A 90 -2.48 7.08 28.80
N ILE A 91 -2.94 6.74 27.60
CA ILE A 91 -2.35 7.25 26.35
C ILE A 91 -2.42 8.78 26.29
N LEU A 92 -3.60 9.36 26.55
CA LEU A 92 -3.81 10.80 26.52
C LEU A 92 -2.97 11.54 27.56
N SER A 93 -2.68 10.92 28.71
CA SER A 93 -1.82 11.51 29.76
C SER A 93 -0.38 11.74 29.28
N HIS A 94 0.06 10.99 28.26
CA HIS A 94 1.37 11.11 27.67
C HIS A 94 1.42 12.06 26.47
N TYR A 95 0.28 12.59 26.02
CA TYR A 95 0.30 13.55 24.92
C TYR A 95 0.91 14.89 25.36
N PRO A 96 1.63 15.59 24.45
CA PRO A 96 2.18 16.89 24.75
C PRO A 96 1.03 17.83 25.09
N LYS A 97 1.06 18.40 26.30
CA LYS A 97 0.14 19.46 26.68
C LYS A 97 0.49 20.69 25.85
N ALA A 98 -0.45 21.21 25.08
CA ALA A 98 -0.23 22.42 24.31
C ALA A 98 0.04 23.57 25.30
N ASP A 99 1.27 24.09 25.30
CA ASP A 99 1.63 25.22 26.14
C ASP A 99 1.20 26.52 25.40
N PRO A 100 0.20 27.26 25.88
CA PRO A 100 -0.34 28.42 25.16
C PRO A 100 0.69 29.55 24.97
N ALA A 101 1.80 29.55 25.72
CA ALA A 101 2.88 30.51 25.59
C ALA A 101 3.89 30.17 24.46
N ALA A 102 4.00 28.90 24.04
CA ALA A 102 4.98 28.43 23.06
C ALA A 102 4.46 28.42 21.60
N ALA A 103 3.16 28.68 21.41
CA ALA A 103 2.48 28.59 20.11
C ALA A 103 2.94 29.62 19.05
N LYS A 104 3.73 30.62 19.43
CA LYS A 104 4.20 31.69 18.52
C LYS A 104 5.53 31.40 17.82
N SER A 105 6.28 30.36 18.18
CA SER A 105 7.63 30.13 17.61
C SER A 105 8.04 28.66 17.40
N ALA A 106 7.29 27.67 17.91
CA ALA A 106 7.65 26.27 17.77
C ALA A 106 6.55 25.47 17.04
N SER A 107 6.95 24.67 16.05
CA SER A 107 6.08 23.65 15.44
C SER A 107 5.57 22.69 16.54
N PRO A 108 4.28 22.31 16.55
CA PRO A 108 3.75 21.41 17.56
C PRO A 108 4.53 20.10 17.58
N GLN A 109 4.92 19.65 18.78
CA GLN A 109 5.66 18.39 18.94
C GLN A 109 4.79 17.23 18.46
N LYS A 110 5.21 16.57 17.38
CA LYS A 110 4.51 15.42 16.81
C LYS A 110 4.60 14.22 17.74
N THR A 111 3.53 13.44 17.81
CA THR A 111 3.48 12.19 18.56
C THR A 111 3.11 11.03 17.65
N VAL A 112 3.76 9.89 17.85
CA VAL A 112 3.52 8.65 17.11
C VAL A 112 3.04 7.61 18.10
N VAL A 113 1.87 7.04 17.85
CA VAL A 113 1.35 5.92 18.64
C VAL A 113 1.50 4.67 17.80
N LEU A 114 2.34 3.74 18.27
CA LEU A 114 2.55 2.44 17.66
C LEU A 114 1.70 1.42 18.41
N VAL A 115 0.85 0.67 17.71
CA VAL A 115 0.08 -0.45 18.28
C VAL A 115 0.64 -1.74 17.72
N ASP A 116 1.12 -2.61 18.60
CA ASP A 116 1.80 -3.85 18.18
C ASP A 116 0.86 -4.95 17.66
N SER A 117 -0.37 -5.03 18.16
CA SER A 117 -1.39 -5.95 17.67
C SER A 117 -2.80 -5.43 17.94
N LEU A 118 -3.59 -5.25 16.89
CA LEU A 118 -5.03 -4.94 16.97
C LEU A 118 -5.91 -6.16 17.16
N ASN A 119 -5.39 -7.37 16.94
CA ASN A 119 -6.16 -8.62 17.00
C ASN A 119 -6.80 -8.84 18.39
N GLU A 120 -6.10 -8.47 19.46
CA GLU A 120 -6.61 -8.54 20.83
C GLU A 120 -7.81 -7.60 21.04
N LEU A 121 -7.74 -6.38 20.50
CA LEU A 121 -8.83 -5.41 20.60
C LEU A 121 -10.02 -5.81 19.71
N ALA A 122 -9.74 -6.35 18.51
CA ALA A 122 -10.75 -6.89 17.61
C ALA A 122 -11.49 -8.09 18.20
N THR A 123 -10.79 -8.92 18.99
CA THR A 123 -11.37 -10.08 19.68
C THR A 123 -12.16 -9.66 20.91
N ALA A 124 -11.60 -8.78 21.74
CA ALA A 124 -12.21 -8.42 23.03
C ALA A 124 -13.39 -7.43 22.89
N ALA A 125 -13.31 -6.48 21.96
CA ALA A 125 -14.28 -5.39 21.83
C ALA A 125 -14.41 -4.86 20.38
N PRO A 126 -14.87 -5.69 19.43
CA PRO A 126 -14.94 -5.33 18.00
C PRO A 126 -15.77 -4.07 17.73
N GLN A 127 -16.91 -3.90 18.42
CA GLN A 127 -17.81 -2.75 18.26
C GLN A 127 -17.24 -1.44 18.81
N ILE A 128 -16.39 -1.51 19.84
CA ILE A 128 -15.84 -0.32 20.50
C ILE A 128 -14.55 0.14 19.81
N MET A 129 -13.83 -0.79 19.17
CA MET A 129 -12.53 -0.56 18.53
C MET A 129 -12.51 0.69 17.61
N PRO A 130 -13.44 0.92 16.67
CA PRO A 130 -13.46 2.12 15.84
C PRO A 130 -13.49 3.42 16.64
N THR A 131 -14.39 3.48 17.62
CA THR A 131 -14.56 4.66 18.48
C THR A 131 -13.34 4.89 19.37
N PHE A 132 -12.70 3.81 19.83
CA PHE A 132 -11.46 3.88 20.58
C PHE A 132 -10.31 4.46 19.74
N LEU A 133 -10.09 3.94 18.52
CA LEU A 133 -9.03 4.43 17.63
C LEU A 133 -9.26 5.91 17.27
N SER A 134 -10.48 6.27 16.90
CA SER A 134 -10.86 7.66 16.62
C SER A 134 -10.59 8.58 17.81
N SER A 135 -10.81 8.10 19.05
CA SER A 135 -10.60 8.90 20.26
C SER A 135 -9.13 9.16 20.62
N ILE A 136 -8.20 8.46 19.99
CA ILE A 136 -6.75 8.56 20.20
C ILE A 136 -6.09 9.39 19.10
N VAL A 137 -6.70 9.42 17.92
CA VAL A 137 -6.25 10.23 16.78
C VAL A 137 -6.51 11.71 17.08
N MET A 138 -5.45 12.53 16.98
CA MET A 138 -5.51 13.99 17.11
C MET A 138 -4.65 14.63 15.99
N PRO A 139 -4.81 15.92 15.67
CA PRO A 139 -4.11 16.53 14.53
C PRO A 139 -2.57 16.42 14.54
N ALA A 140 -1.95 16.35 15.73
CA ALA A 140 -0.50 16.18 15.89
C ALA A 140 -0.07 14.74 16.20
N VAL A 141 -1.00 13.78 16.14
CA VAL A 141 -0.78 12.37 16.46
C VAL A 141 -1.00 11.50 15.22
N SER A 142 0.00 10.70 14.87
CA SER A 142 -0.14 9.64 13.87
C SER A 142 -0.20 8.28 14.55
N LEU A 143 -1.22 7.50 14.22
CA LEU A 143 -1.44 6.15 14.74
C LEU A 143 -0.97 5.13 13.70
N VAL A 144 0.00 4.29 14.06
CA VAL A 144 0.47 3.17 13.24
C VAL A 144 0.10 1.89 13.98
N ALA A 145 -0.77 1.08 13.41
CA ALA A 145 -1.33 -0.08 14.08
C ALA A 145 -1.14 -1.35 13.24
N VAL A 146 -0.68 -2.43 13.88
CA VAL A 146 -0.45 -3.72 13.23
C VAL A 146 -1.67 -4.62 13.41
N TYR A 147 -2.05 -5.31 12.34
CA TYR A 147 -3.04 -6.37 12.35
C TYR A 147 -2.44 -7.61 11.68
N HIS A 148 -2.40 -8.72 12.42
CA HIS A 148 -1.88 -10.00 11.93
C HIS A 148 -2.98 -10.72 11.14
N THR A 149 -2.80 -10.92 9.83
CA THR A 149 -3.81 -11.56 8.96
C THR A 149 -4.02 -13.03 9.27
N ASP A 150 -2.96 -13.68 9.76
CA ASP A 150 -2.90 -15.13 9.96
C ASP A 150 -3.38 -15.57 11.35
N VAL A 151 -3.67 -14.61 12.23
CA VAL A 151 -4.18 -14.88 13.57
C VAL A 151 -5.71 -14.90 13.51
N PRO A 152 -6.36 -16.07 13.63
CA PRO A 152 -7.80 -16.15 13.62
C PRO A 152 -8.36 -15.43 14.84
N ILE A 153 -9.39 -14.61 14.62
CA ILE A 153 -10.10 -13.94 15.71
C ILE A 153 -11.37 -14.71 16.02
N VAL A 154 -11.60 -14.93 17.32
CA VAL A 154 -12.85 -15.55 17.80
C VAL A 154 -13.78 -14.42 18.21
N LEU A 155 -14.78 -14.14 17.37
CA LEU A 155 -15.73 -13.07 17.65
C LEU A 155 -16.67 -13.47 18.81
N PRO A 156 -16.95 -12.56 19.75
CA PRO A 156 -17.93 -12.81 20.80
C PRO A 156 -19.32 -13.08 20.20
N ARG A 157 -20.12 -13.92 20.88
CA ARG A 157 -21.52 -14.21 20.48
C ARG A 157 -22.43 -12.99 20.42
N SER A 158 -21.99 -11.85 20.96
CA SER A 158 -22.70 -10.58 20.86
C SER A 158 -22.59 -9.91 19.49
N VAL A 159 -21.64 -10.34 18.66
CA VAL A 159 -21.44 -9.83 17.29
C VAL A 159 -22.44 -10.53 16.38
N SER A 160 -23.20 -9.75 15.62
CA SER A 160 -24.17 -10.27 14.66
C SER A 160 -23.47 -10.72 13.38
N GLU A 161 -23.99 -11.76 12.72
CA GLU A 161 -23.46 -12.24 11.43
C GLU A 161 -23.53 -11.20 10.31
N TYR A 162 -24.41 -10.21 10.46
CA TYR A 162 -24.54 -9.10 9.51
C TYR A 162 -23.54 -7.97 9.75
N GLU A 163 -22.79 -8.01 10.85
CA GLU A 163 -21.77 -6.99 11.14
C GLU A 163 -20.48 -7.29 10.35
N PRO A 164 -19.84 -6.27 9.77
CA PRO A 164 -18.61 -6.47 9.03
C PRO A 164 -17.50 -6.99 9.95
N HIS A 165 -16.68 -7.90 9.40
CA HIS A 165 -15.51 -8.40 10.10
C HIS A 165 -14.58 -7.24 10.54
N PRO A 166 -13.96 -7.28 11.73
CA PRO A 166 -13.11 -6.20 12.24
C PRO A 166 -12.01 -5.74 11.28
N LEU A 167 -11.40 -6.67 10.52
CA LEU A 167 -10.43 -6.33 9.48
C LEU A 167 -11.02 -5.44 8.39
N THR A 168 -12.26 -5.72 7.95
CA THR A 168 -12.97 -4.90 6.96
C THR A 168 -13.21 -3.49 7.48
N VAL A 169 -13.62 -3.36 8.74
CA VAL A 169 -13.81 -2.07 9.39
C VAL A 169 -12.48 -1.30 9.50
N LEU A 170 -11.40 -1.96 9.94
CA LEU A 170 -10.07 -1.34 10.03
C LEU A 170 -9.55 -0.88 8.67
N THR A 171 -9.74 -1.71 7.65
CA THR A 171 -9.35 -1.40 6.26
C THR A 171 -10.17 -0.22 5.75
N HIS A 172 -11.45 -0.12 6.11
CA HIS A 172 -12.29 1.01 5.76
C HIS A 172 -11.88 2.31 6.49
N LEU A 173 -11.48 2.23 7.77
CA LEU A 173 -11.09 3.40 8.57
C LEU A 173 -9.67 3.89 8.28
N ALA A 174 -8.77 3.02 7.85
CA ALA A 174 -7.39 3.36 7.58
C ALA A 174 -7.27 4.31 6.38
N THR A 175 -6.44 5.36 6.53
CA THR A 175 -6.11 6.26 5.40
C THR A 175 -4.92 5.77 4.61
N SER A 176 -4.07 4.96 5.24
CA SER A 176 -2.95 4.27 4.60
C SER A 176 -2.92 2.82 5.06
N ILE A 177 -2.77 1.90 4.11
CA ILE A 177 -2.66 0.46 4.38
C ILE A 177 -1.32 0.00 3.83
N LEU A 178 -0.53 -0.69 4.65
CA LEU A 178 0.74 -1.29 4.28
C LEU A 178 0.60 -2.81 4.37
N ARG A 179 0.58 -3.50 3.23
CA ARG A 179 0.58 -4.97 3.19
C ARG A 179 2.00 -5.47 3.05
N LEU A 180 2.41 -6.35 3.96
CA LEU A 180 3.78 -6.83 4.04
C LEU A 180 3.92 -8.21 3.41
N SER A 181 4.97 -8.38 2.63
CA SER A 181 5.37 -9.67 2.07
C SER A 181 6.88 -9.82 2.11
N SER A 182 7.36 -11.06 2.19
CA SER A 182 8.78 -11.33 2.19
C SER A 182 9.36 -11.12 0.79
N LEU A 183 10.44 -10.35 0.66
CA LEU A 183 11.11 -10.14 -0.63
C LEU A 183 11.57 -11.46 -1.24
N ARG A 184 12.08 -12.37 -0.41
CA ARG A 184 12.49 -13.71 -0.84
C ARG A 184 11.35 -14.47 -1.50
N GLN A 185 10.17 -14.45 -0.89
CA GLN A 185 9.01 -15.18 -1.40
C GLN A 185 8.55 -14.58 -2.72
N GLU A 186 8.49 -13.26 -2.82
CA GLU A 186 8.09 -12.59 -4.05
C GLU A 186 9.08 -12.84 -5.20
N ILE A 187 10.39 -12.89 -4.90
CA ILE A 187 11.42 -13.28 -5.87
C ILE A 187 11.20 -14.70 -6.40
N GLU A 188 10.92 -15.66 -5.52
CA GLU A 188 10.68 -17.05 -5.94
C GLU A 188 9.38 -17.20 -6.73
N ARG A 189 8.31 -16.46 -6.37
CA ARG A 189 7.09 -16.39 -7.20
C ARG A 189 7.39 -15.82 -8.58
N GLN A 190 8.15 -14.72 -8.65
CA GLN A 190 8.50 -14.11 -9.93
C GLN A 190 9.36 -15.07 -10.79
N ARG A 191 10.27 -15.82 -10.18
CA ARG A 191 11.04 -16.85 -10.90
C ARG A 191 10.19 -17.98 -11.42
N ALA A 192 9.20 -18.44 -10.64
CA ALA A 192 8.24 -19.43 -11.08
C ALA A 192 7.43 -18.90 -12.27
N ARG A 193 6.90 -17.67 -12.20
CA ARG A 193 6.18 -16.99 -13.29
C ARG A 193 7.02 -16.88 -14.56
N ASN A 194 8.27 -16.41 -14.44
CA ASN A 194 9.20 -16.27 -15.56
C ASN A 194 9.52 -17.61 -16.23
N ARG A 195 9.37 -18.74 -15.52
CA ARG A 195 9.57 -20.11 -16.03
C ARG A 195 8.25 -20.84 -16.32
N SER A 196 7.11 -20.16 -16.17
CA SER A 196 5.77 -20.77 -16.26
C SER A 196 5.58 -22.00 -15.38
N LEU A 197 6.21 -22.01 -14.20
CA LEU A 197 6.05 -23.04 -13.17
C LEU A 197 4.96 -22.61 -12.18
N GLN A 198 4.41 -23.59 -11.45
CA GLN A 198 3.50 -23.31 -10.34
C GLN A 198 4.19 -22.41 -9.30
N GLU A 199 3.48 -21.36 -8.88
CA GLU A 199 3.99 -20.46 -7.85
C GLU A 199 4.16 -21.20 -6.52
N PRO A 200 5.32 -21.07 -5.87
CA PRO A 200 5.50 -21.60 -4.53
C PRO A 200 4.57 -20.88 -3.54
N GLU A 201 3.96 -21.67 -2.67
CA GLU A 201 3.16 -21.19 -1.54
C GLU A 201 3.96 -21.41 -0.24
N TRP A 202 3.69 -20.56 0.76
CA TRP A 202 4.33 -20.64 2.08
C TRP A 202 3.30 -20.47 3.18
N GLY A 203 3.64 -20.95 4.36
CA GLY A 203 2.84 -20.77 5.56
C GLY A 203 1.50 -21.48 5.49
N LEU A 204 0.44 -20.76 5.85
CA LEU A 204 -0.92 -21.31 5.87
C LEU A 204 -1.41 -21.72 4.48
N GLY A 205 -0.86 -21.15 3.40
CA GLY A 205 -1.21 -21.49 2.03
C GLY A 205 -0.81 -22.92 1.64
N GLU A 206 0.24 -23.49 2.25
CA GLU A 206 0.73 -24.84 1.89
C GLU A 206 -0.28 -25.95 2.21
N GLY A 207 -1.34 -25.68 2.98
CA GLY A 207 -2.34 -26.66 3.39
C GLY A 207 -1.77 -27.80 4.24
N ARG A 208 -0.56 -27.61 4.80
CA ARG A 208 0.11 -28.63 5.62
C ARG A 208 -0.36 -28.57 7.05
N GLU A 209 -0.83 -29.69 7.56
CA GLU A 209 -1.15 -29.85 8.98
C GLU A 209 0.13 -29.86 9.82
N GLY A 210 0.16 -29.09 10.90
CA GLY A 210 1.27 -29.06 11.85
C GLY A 210 1.62 -27.65 12.35
N VAL A 211 2.78 -27.54 13.00
CA VAL A 211 3.32 -26.25 13.44
C VAL A 211 4.11 -25.64 12.29
N LEU A 212 3.58 -24.58 11.70
CA LEU A 212 4.30 -23.78 10.71
C LEU A 212 5.40 -22.98 11.41
N VAL A 213 6.64 -23.21 11.00
CA VAL A 213 7.79 -22.45 11.48
C VAL A 213 8.29 -21.59 10.32
N GLY A 214 8.10 -20.28 10.43
CA GLY A 214 8.64 -19.33 9.46
C GLY A 214 10.15 -19.53 9.34
N LEU A 215 10.61 -19.91 8.14
CA LEU A 215 12.01 -20.08 7.83
C LEU A 215 12.68 -18.70 7.89
N LYS A 216 13.25 -18.35 9.05
CA LYS A 216 14.35 -17.36 9.13
C LYS A 216 15.59 -17.99 8.49
N GLY A 217 15.49 -18.26 7.19
CA GLY A 217 16.59 -18.81 6.42
C GLY A 217 17.76 -17.85 6.48
N ASP A 218 18.95 -18.40 6.65
CA ASP A 218 20.22 -17.70 6.46
C ASP A 218 20.29 -17.27 4.99
N THR A 219 19.75 -16.09 4.67
CA THR A 219 19.75 -15.53 3.32
C THR A 219 21.15 -15.03 3.00
N LYS A 220 21.98 -15.90 2.44
CA LYS A 220 23.39 -15.60 2.14
C LYS A 220 23.58 -14.53 1.04
N SER A 221 22.55 -14.22 0.26
CA SER A 221 22.60 -13.19 -0.79
C SER A 221 21.85 -11.95 -0.34
N GLU A 222 22.50 -10.79 -0.47
CA GLU A 222 21.96 -9.48 -0.12
C GLU A 222 20.67 -9.15 -0.86
N ASP A 223 20.46 -9.73 -2.05
CA ASP A 223 19.28 -9.51 -2.88
C ASP A 223 17.99 -10.09 -2.25
N TYR A 224 18.12 -11.04 -1.33
CA TYR A 224 16.97 -11.60 -0.60
C TYR A 224 16.68 -10.89 0.72
N HIS A 225 17.53 -9.94 1.13
CA HIS A 225 17.34 -9.18 2.34
C HIS A 225 16.41 -8.00 2.12
N GLY A 226 15.15 -8.16 2.47
CA GLY A 226 14.20 -7.05 2.45
C GLY A 226 12.78 -7.46 2.75
N VAL A 227 11.95 -6.44 2.95
CA VAL A 227 10.49 -6.55 3.08
C VAL A 227 9.88 -5.84 1.88
N VAL A 228 8.97 -6.53 1.20
CA VAL A 228 8.12 -5.89 0.19
C VAL A 228 6.93 -5.28 0.91
N VAL A 229 6.71 -3.99 0.65
CA VAL A 229 5.62 -3.20 1.22
C VAL A 229 4.74 -2.74 0.08
N GLU A 230 3.56 -3.32 -0.03
CA GLU A 230 2.51 -2.78 -0.88
C GLU A 230 1.79 -1.70 -0.07
N MET A 231 1.94 -0.46 -0.52
CA MET A 231 1.38 0.71 0.12
C MET A 231 0.15 1.16 -0.67
N GLU A 232 -0.98 1.24 0.01
CA GLU A 232 -2.22 1.84 -0.47
C GLU A 232 -2.47 3.13 0.33
N ILE A 233 -2.47 4.29 -0.32
CA ILE A 233 -2.83 5.57 0.30
C ILE A 233 -4.10 6.13 -0.33
N ARG A 234 -5.05 6.51 0.52
CA ARG A 234 -6.28 7.17 0.11
C ARG A 234 -6.08 8.67 0.03
N ARG A 235 -6.31 9.24 -1.15
CA ARG A 235 -6.26 10.69 -1.37
C ARG A 235 -7.50 11.36 -0.76
N ARG A 236 -7.46 12.68 -0.65
CA ARG A 236 -8.61 13.48 -0.19
C ARG A 236 -9.82 13.34 -1.12
N SER A 237 -9.60 13.03 -2.39
CA SER A 237 -10.65 12.73 -3.37
C SER A 237 -11.30 11.35 -3.18
N GLY A 238 -10.85 10.54 -2.23
CA GLY A 238 -11.33 9.17 -2.02
C GLY A 238 -10.66 8.12 -2.92
N ARG A 239 -10.02 8.51 -4.03
CA ARG A 239 -9.25 7.59 -4.88
C ARG A 239 -8.05 7.03 -4.13
N ALA A 240 -7.82 5.71 -4.25
CA ALA A 240 -6.68 5.03 -3.68
C ALA A 240 -5.50 5.01 -4.68
N MET A 241 -4.29 5.19 -4.16
CA MET A 241 -3.04 5.02 -4.90
C MET A 241 -2.27 3.86 -4.30
N ALA A 242 -2.00 2.83 -5.10
CA ALA A 242 -1.29 1.63 -4.68
C ALA A 242 0.08 1.54 -5.38
N GLU A 243 1.14 1.25 -4.63
CA GLU A 243 2.49 1.05 -5.17
C GLU A 243 3.26 0.03 -4.32
N LYS A 244 4.15 -0.74 -4.95
CA LYS A 244 4.96 -1.77 -4.27
C LYS A 244 6.41 -1.30 -4.11
N PHE A 245 6.89 -1.31 -2.86
CA PHE A 245 8.25 -0.91 -2.50
C PHE A 245 9.02 -2.06 -1.89
N VAL A 246 10.34 -2.03 -2.04
CA VAL A 246 11.26 -2.88 -1.29
C VAL A 246 11.93 -2.02 -0.23
N VAL A 247 11.83 -2.47 1.02
CA VAL A 247 12.53 -1.89 2.17
C VAL A 247 13.61 -2.87 2.62
N SER A 248 14.87 -2.57 2.33
CA SER A 248 16.00 -3.39 2.77
C SER A 248 16.74 -2.73 3.94
N PRO A 249 17.02 -3.48 5.02
CA PRO A 249 17.89 -2.98 6.08
C PRO A 249 19.30 -2.85 5.53
N GLN A 250 19.95 -1.72 5.77
CA GLN A 250 21.38 -1.57 5.46
C GLN A 250 22.18 -2.45 6.44
N VAL A 251 22.67 -3.60 5.96
CA VAL A 251 23.62 -4.44 6.69
C VAL A 251 25.00 -4.16 6.10
N GLY A 252 25.93 -3.62 6.89
CA GLY A 252 27.35 -3.55 6.51
C GLY A 252 27.86 -2.22 5.92
N GLN A 253 27.97 -1.18 6.75
CA GLN A 253 29.16 -0.31 6.75
C GLN A 253 29.63 -0.15 8.20
N SER A 254 30.53 -1.05 8.62
CA SER A 254 31.29 -0.85 9.85
C SER A 254 32.42 0.14 9.58
N THR A 255 32.58 1.06 10.53
CA THR A 255 33.69 2.00 10.76
C THR A 255 33.54 3.46 10.28
N ALA A 256 33.50 4.35 11.28
CA ALA A 256 33.99 5.73 11.30
C ALA A 256 33.10 6.92 10.89
N THR A 257 31.81 6.77 10.55
CA THR A 257 30.90 7.93 10.49
C THR A 257 29.47 7.57 10.93
N ALA A 258 29.19 7.72 12.22
CA ALA A 258 27.85 7.54 12.80
C ALA A 258 26.92 8.71 12.43
N SER A 259 26.52 8.78 11.15
CA SER A 259 25.48 9.67 10.65
C SER A 259 24.43 8.84 9.90
N ALA A 260 23.30 8.60 10.57
CA ALA A 260 21.94 8.43 10.04
C ALA A 260 21.75 7.92 8.58
N LYS A 261 22.37 6.82 8.15
CA LYS A 261 22.01 6.15 6.88
C LYS A 261 20.85 5.19 7.13
N GLY A 262 19.62 5.62 6.78
CA GLY A 262 18.39 4.83 6.92
C GLY A 262 18.31 3.62 5.96
N SER A 263 17.24 2.82 6.06
CA SER A 263 16.98 1.72 5.11
C SER A 263 16.99 2.18 3.66
N LYS A 264 17.46 1.33 2.75
CA LYS A 264 17.32 1.58 1.31
C LYS A 264 15.87 1.26 0.91
N ILE A 265 15.24 2.20 0.22
CA ILE A 265 13.86 2.10 -0.26
C ILE A 265 13.86 2.37 -1.76
N PHE A 266 13.26 1.46 -2.52
CA PHE A 266 13.13 1.53 -3.98
C PHE A 266 11.84 0.84 -4.44
N LEU A 267 11.38 1.10 -5.67
CA LEU A 267 10.21 0.41 -6.21
C LEU A 267 10.51 -1.07 -6.47
N LEU A 268 9.50 -1.93 -6.38
CA LEU A 268 9.65 -3.34 -6.71
C LEU A 268 10.09 -3.54 -8.17
N SER A 269 9.60 -2.69 -9.10
CA SER A 269 9.99 -2.72 -10.52
C SER A 269 11.46 -2.39 -10.78
N GLU A 270 12.16 -1.73 -9.85
CA GLU A 270 13.59 -1.45 -9.95
C GLU A 270 14.45 -2.65 -9.53
N HIS A 271 13.85 -3.67 -8.91
CA HIS A 271 14.58 -4.87 -8.53
C HIS A 271 14.89 -5.71 -9.78
N PRO A 272 16.14 -6.19 -9.99
CA PRO A 272 16.57 -6.83 -11.24
C PRO A 272 15.71 -8.00 -11.71
N ILE A 273 15.06 -8.72 -10.78
CA ILE A 273 14.21 -9.88 -11.08
C ILE A 273 12.81 -9.48 -11.60
N PHE A 274 12.37 -8.27 -11.28
CA PHE A 274 11.05 -7.73 -11.62
C PHE A 274 11.11 -6.68 -12.73
N ALA A 275 12.31 -6.15 -13.02
CA ALA A 275 12.51 -5.28 -14.15
C ALA A 275 12.10 -6.02 -15.44
N PRO A 276 11.38 -5.37 -16.36
CA PRO A 276 11.07 -5.97 -17.65
C PRO A 276 12.39 -6.34 -18.35
N PRO A 277 12.43 -7.48 -19.08
CA PRO A 277 13.62 -7.84 -19.83
C PRO A 277 13.97 -6.70 -20.79
N GLU A 278 15.23 -6.27 -20.78
CA GLU A 278 15.74 -5.28 -21.75
C GLU A 278 15.50 -5.85 -23.16
N GLY A 279 14.46 -5.36 -23.84
CA GLY A 279 13.97 -5.91 -25.10
C GLY A 279 12.45 -6.01 -25.23
N SER A 280 11.67 -5.96 -24.14
CA SER A 280 10.23 -5.74 -24.23
C SER A 280 9.95 -4.23 -24.28
N GLY A 281 10.07 -3.66 -25.48
CA GLY A 281 9.80 -2.25 -25.72
C GLY A 281 8.37 -1.88 -25.33
N ALA A 282 8.20 -1.29 -24.16
CA ALA A 282 7.12 -0.36 -23.91
C ALA A 282 7.47 0.98 -24.61
N THR A 283 7.55 0.96 -25.93
CA THR A 283 7.47 2.18 -26.75
C THR A 283 5.99 2.55 -26.88
N GLY A 284 5.44 3.09 -25.79
CA GLY A 284 4.30 3.98 -25.90
C GLY A 284 4.77 5.29 -26.50
N SER A 285 4.91 5.36 -27.83
CA SER A 285 4.99 6.61 -28.57
C SER A 285 4.01 6.53 -29.73
N GLY A 286 2.88 7.23 -29.59
CA GLY A 286 2.01 7.49 -30.73
C GLY A 286 2.75 8.33 -31.77
N GLY A 287 2.60 7.95 -33.03
CA GLY A 287 2.98 8.76 -34.19
C GLY A 287 3.35 7.96 -35.42
N GLY A 288 2.35 7.59 -36.22
CA GLY A 288 2.51 7.03 -37.57
C GLY A 288 1.87 5.66 -37.73
N GLU A 289 0.98 5.55 -38.71
CA GLU A 289 0.31 4.32 -39.12
C GLU A 289 1.32 3.17 -39.36
N ASP A 290 0.91 1.95 -39.01
CA ASP A 290 1.52 0.65 -39.39
C ASP A 290 2.66 0.03 -38.55
N ASP A 291 2.64 0.15 -37.22
CA ASP A 291 3.39 -0.81 -36.37
C ASP A 291 2.42 -1.61 -35.48
N GLU A 292 1.76 -2.60 -36.08
CA GLU A 292 1.12 -3.70 -35.34
C GLU A 292 2.19 -4.43 -34.52
N PRO A 293 1.87 -4.90 -33.29
CA PRO A 293 2.81 -5.73 -32.54
C PRO A 293 3.23 -6.93 -33.41
N GLU A 294 4.53 -7.25 -33.46
CA GLU A 294 5.06 -8.45 -34.13
C GLU A 294 4.48 -9.72 -33.47
N SER A 295 3.24 -10.02 -33.81
CA SER A 295 2.57 -11.26 -33.52
C SER A 295 3.15 -12.31 -34.46
N THR A 296 3.44 -13.49 -33.94
CA THR A 296 3.91 -14.64 -34.75
C THR A 296 2.86 -15.12 -35.76
N PHE A 297 1.67 -14.51 -35.76
CA PHE A 297 0.61 -14.69 -36.72
C PHE A 297 0.02 -13.32 -37.06
N ASN A 298 0.03 -12.95 -38.35
CA ASN A 298 -0.66 -11.75 -38.83
C ASN A 298 -2.17 -11.94 -38.65
N LEU A 299 -2.77 -11.11 -37.79
CA LEU A 299 -4.22 -11.03 -37.57
C LEU A 299 -4.91 -10.14 -38.63
N GLY A 300 -4.15 -9.42 -39.44
CA GLY A 300 -4.66 -8.66 -40.56
C GLY A 300 -5.30 -9.54 -41.64
N LEU A 301 -6.41 -9.06 -42.21
CA LEU A 301 -6.99 -9.68 -43.40
C LEU A 301 -6.02 -9.53 -44.56
N THR A 302 -5.75 -10.62 -45.27
CA THR A 302 -5.02 -10.53 -46.55
C THR A 302 -5.81 -9.65 -47.53
N GLU A 303 -5.12 -9.00 -48.47
CA GLU A 303 -5.76 -8.18 -49.52
C GLU A 303 -6.91 -8.89 -50.24
N LYS A 304 -6.78 -10.21 -50.41
CA LYS A 304 -7.82 -11.05 -51.01
C LYS A 304 -9.06 -11.14 -50.11
N GLN A 305 -8.89 -11.39 -48.81
CA GLN A 305 -9.99 -11.42 -47.85
C GLN A 305 -10.63 -10.04 -47.66
N ARG A 306 -9.86 -8.97 -47.79
CA ARG A 306 -10.38 -7.60 -47.77
C ARG A 306 -11.27 -7.32 -48.98
N ARG A 307 -10.82 -7.66 -50.20
CA ARG A 307 -11.63 -7.56 -51.42
C ARG A 307 -12.89 -8.43 -51.35
N ASP A 308 -12.77 -9.64 -50.85
CA ASP A 308 -13.91 -10.56 -50.73
C ASP A 308 -14.93 -10.01 -49.71
N ARG A 309 -14.48 -9.39 -48.60
CA ARG A 309 -15.37 -8.71 -47.65
C ARG A 309 -16.07 -7.49 -48.26
N GLU A 310 -15.34 -6.67 -49.01
CA GLU A 310 -15.89 -5.47 -49.66
C GLU A 310 -16.86 -5.84 -50.81
N GLY A 311 -16.71 -7.01 -51.43
CA GLY A 311 -17.59 -7.51 -52.49
C GLY A 311 -18.85 -8.25 -52.01
N ILE A 312 -18.99 -8.49 -50.71
CA ILE A 312 -20.19 -9.15 -50.15
C ILE A 312 -21.29 -8.10 -49.99
N VAL A 313 -22.27 -8.14 -50.91
CA VAL A 313 -23.47 -7.30 -50.83
C VAL A 313 -24.42 -7.90 -49.80
N LEU A 314 -24.46 -7.28 -48.62
CA LEU A 314 -25.43 -7.62 -47.58
C LEU A 314 -26.78 -6.96 -47.90
N PRO A 315 -27.91 -7.69 -47.83
CA PRO A 315 -29.23 -7.08 -47.93
C PRO A 315 -29.38 -5.97 -46.89
N TYR A 316 -29.84 -4.79 -47.30
CA TYR A 316 -30.08 -3.58 -46.48
C TYR A 316 -28.83 -2.79 -46.03
N PHE A 317 -27.63 -3.14 -46.46
CA PHE A 317 -26.41 -2.37 -46.13
C PHE A 317 -26.38 -1.00 -46.83
N ASP A 318 -26.86 -0.93 -48.09
CA ASP A 318 -26.98 0.32 -48.85
C ASP A 318 -27.97 1.31 -48.21
N ALA A 319 -28.95 0.82 -47.45
CA ALA A 319 -29.91 1.68 -46.74
C ALA A 319 -29.27 2.43 -45.56
N GLN A 320 -28.11 1.95 -45.07
CA GLN A 320 -27.37 2.59 -43.99
C GLN A 320 -26.45 3.70 -44.50
N THR A 321 -26.02 3.64 -45.78
CA THR A 321 -25.22 4.69 -46.44
C THR A 321 -26.06 5.85 -46.95
N ASP A 322 -27.30 5.62 -47.40
CA ASP A 322 -28.16 6.66 -47.99
C ASP A 322 -28.87 7.56 -46.96
N ILE A 323 -28.98 7.14 -45.69
CA ILE A 323 -29.67 7.92 -44.63
C ILE A 323 -28.68 8.68 -43.73
N GLY A 324 -27.39 8.42 -43.84
CA GLY A 324 -26.36 9.18 -43.12
C GLY A 324 -25.00 8.74 -43.61
N ALA A 325 -24.18 9.69 -44.03
CA ALA A 325 -22.83 9.46 -44.56
C ALA A 325 -21.96 8.66 -43.57
N GLY A 326 -22.01 7.32 -43.64
CA GLY A 326 -21.07 6.37 -43.05
C GLY A 326 -20.84 6.44 -41.52
N GLU A 327 -21.45 7.37 -40.80
CA GLU A 327 -21.24 7.57 -39.38
C GLU A 327 -22.30 6.81 -38.60
N GLY A 328 -22.01 5.53 -38.35
CA GLY A 328 -22.87 4.66 -37.56
C GLY A 328 -23.26 5.31 -36.22
N GLY A 329 -24.55 5.27 -35.91
CA GLY A 329 -25.12 5.48 -34.58
C GLY A 329 -24.37 6.47 -33.68
N ARG A 330 -24.30 7.75 -34.06
CA ARG A 330 -23.95 8.81 -33.09
C ARG A 330 -25.02 8.82 -32.00
N ILE A 331 -24.66 8.29 -30.83
CA ILE A 331 -25.45 8.46 -29.62
C ILE A 331 -25.30 9.93 -29.24
N LEU A 332 -26.33 10.73 -29.53
CA LEU A 332 -26.43 12.09 -29.03
C LEU A 332 -26.77 12.02 -27.55
N TYR A 333 -25.79 12.30 -26.70
CA TYR A 333 -26.01 12.51 -25.28
C TYR A 333 -26.48 13.95 -25.06
N GLU A 334 -27.73 14.13 -24.61
CA GLU A 334 -28.19 15.41 -24.08
C GLU A 334 -27.81 15.48 -22.60
N MET A 335 -26.97 16.44 -22.23
CA MET A 335 -26.56 16.65 -20.84
C MET A 335 -27.78 16.98 -19.98
N GLY A 336 -28.06 16.12 -19.01
CA GLY A 336 -29.07 16.38 -17.98
C GLY A 336 -28.59 17.46 -17.01
N ARG A 337 -29.51 18.22 -16.42
CA ARG A 337 -29.22 19.23 -15.38
C ARG A 337 -28.57 18.65 -14.10
N GLU A 338 -28.51 17.34 -13.99
CA GLU A 338 -27.95 16.58 -12.86
C GLU A 338 -26.51 16.12 -13.11
N ASP A 339 -25.97 16.36 -14.31
CA ASP A 339 -24.61 15.98 -14.68
C ASP A 339 -23.61 17.03 -14.17
N ASP A 340 -22.66 16.62 -13.34
CA ASP A 340 -21.68 17.46 -12.64
C ASP A 340 -20.41 17.69 -13.48
N PHE A 341 -20.61 18.14 -14.72
CA PHE A 341 -19.52 18.48 -15.63
C PHE A 341 -18.77 19.73 -15.12
N ASP A 342 -17.47 19.61 -14.88
CA ASP A 342 -16.59 20.68 -14.38
C ASP A 342 -15.84 21.31 -15.55
N ASP A 343 -16.20 22.55 -15.90
CA ASP A 343 -15.67 23.28 -17.06
C ASP A 343 -14.17 23.65 -16.93
N GLU A 344 -13.52 23.35 -15.80
CA GLU A 344 -12.09 23.63 -15.57
C GLU A 344 -11.12 22.52 -16.04
N GLU A 345 -11.58 21.35 -16.52
CA GLU A 345 -10.70 20.20 -16.84
C GLU A 345 -10.09 20.23 -18.26
N ASP A 346 -10.61 21.03 -19.21
CA ASP A 346 -10.25 20.94 -20.64
C ASP A 346 -9.35 22.08 -21.20
N GLU A 347 -8.62 22.82 -20.37
CA GLU A 347 -7.46 23.62 -20.83
C GLU A 347 -6.14 22.87 -20.58
N ILE A 348 -5.86 21.82 -21.36
CA ILE A 348 -4.51 21.20 -21.45
C ILE A 348 -4.12 20.90 -22.89
#